data_AF-A0A068T285-F1
#
_entry.id   AF-A0A068T285-F1
#
_cell.length_a   1.000
_cell.length_b   1.000
_cell.length_c   1.000
_cell.angle_alpha   90.00
_cell.angle_beta   90.00
_cell.angle_gamma   90.00
#
_symmetry.space_group_name_H-M   'P 1'
#
loop_
_entity.id
_entity.type
_entity.pdbx_description
1 polymer ?
#
loop_
_entity_poly.entity_id
_entity_poly.type
_entity_poly.pdbx_seq_one_letter_code
_entity_poly.pdbx_strand_id
1 'polypeptide(L)'
;MTQAAMQKDRLLFEGADWDFTTLQRIHDACEEIAIGELGLDVYPNQIEVITAEQMLDAYSSTGMPLFYRHWSFGKHFAHHEAFYRRGMRDLAYEIVINSSPCISYLMEENTATMQTLVIAHAAFGHNHFFKNNYLFKLWTDAEGILDYLDFAKGYIARCEERYGETAVERTLDAAHALMSHGVHRYAGKTRLDLRQEEKRQLERRAHEEQMFNDLWRTVPTGRKRDAADVDLERRRTALGLPQDNLLYFLEKSSPRLQPWQREILRIVRHVAQYFHPQRQTKVMNEGTATYVHYQIMERLHDRGQINDGNYFEFLKSHTNVVFQPTYDDRRFSGFNPYAIGFAMMQDIERIVTKPTDEDREWFPDIAGRGDPMQVLRGIWADYRDESFISQFLSPHLIRKWRLFQLYDDPQMSEGILVSAIHDERGYKRVRRQLAREYDIGWTDPRIDIIDVDLAGDRRLLLQHRAPNDWVLEDSETRQVLQHLADLWGYDVMLQEIDSAEKVVKEHAAHPREILHKGDLFS
;
A
#
# COMPACT_ATOMS: atom_id res chain seq x y z
N MET A 1 45.29 26.14 -14.13
CA MET A 1 44.67 25.69 -12.86
C MET A 1 45.28 24.36 -12.48
N THR A 2 45.59 24.11 -11.21
CA THR A 2 46.05 22.81 -10.73
C THR A 2 44.93 21.77 -10.84
N GLN A 3 45.27 20.49 -10.98
CA GLN A 3 44.30 19.38 -11.11
C GLN A 3 43.30 19.36 -9.95
N ALA A 4 43.74 19.70 -8.74
CA ALA A 4 42.91 19.86 -7.55
C ALA A 4 41.92 21.04 -7.62
N ALA A 5 42.29 22.16 -8.28
CA ALA A 5 41.39 23.29 -8.46
C ALA A 5 40.31 23.00 -9.52
N MET A 6 40.66 22.24 -10.57
CA MET A 6 39.67 21.75 -11.56
C MET A 6 38.73 20.69 -10.98
N GLN A 7 39.20 19.91 -10.00
CA GLN A 7 38.38 18.93 -9.29
C GLN A 7 37.40 19.61 -8.32
N LYS A 8 37.82 20.69 -7.63
CA LYS A 8 36.92 21.51 -6.81
C LYS A 8 35.78 22.16 -7.60
N ASP A 9 36.06 22.64 -8.81
CA ASP A 9 35.03 23.26 -9.68
C ASP A 9 33.96 22.27 -10.17
N ARG A 10 34.24 20.95 -10.10
CA ARG A 10 33.30 19.89 -10.51
C ARG A 10 32.42 19.37 -9.40
N LEU A 11 32.83 19.54 -8.14
CA LEU A 11 32.06 19.04 -7.00
C LEU A 11 30.74 19.81 -6.84
N LEU A 12 29.66 19.07 -6.59
CA LEU A 12 28.35 19.65 -6.31
C LEU A 12 28.33 20.39 -4.97
N PHE A 13 29.07 19.86 -3.98
CA PHE A 13 29.17 20.41 -2.64
C PHE A 13 30.50 20.01 -1.97
N GLU A 14 30.92 20.82 -0.99
CA GLU A 14 32.06 20.53 -0.12
C GLU A 14 31.57 20.41 1.33
N GLY A 15 31.87 19.28 1.99
CA GLY A 15 31.46 19.03 3.36
C GLY A 15 30.02 18.52 3.49
N ALA A 16 29.47 18.60 4.70
CA ALA A 16 28.15 18.09 5.05
C ALA A 16 27.04 19.16 4.94
N ASP A 17 27.40 20.44 4.93
CA ASP A 17 26.44 21.54 4.91
C ASP A 17 25.80 21.71 3.52
N TRP A 18 24.57 22.20 3.48
CA TRP A 18 23.82 22.46 2.25
C TRP A 18 23.03 23.76 2.38
N ASP A 19 22.71 24.35 1.23
CA ASP A 19 21.75 25.44 1.07
C ASP A 19 20.82 25.14 -0.13
N PHE A 20 19.81 25.98 -0.36
CA PHE A 20 18.87 25.78 -1.48
C PHE A 20 19.56 25.77 -2.85
N THR A 21 20.65 26.53 -3.01
CA THR A 21 21.44 26.53 -4.26
C THR A 21 22.12 25.18 -4.46
N THR A 22 22.66 24.60 -3.39
CA THR A 22 23.29 23.28 -3.36
C THR A 22 22.27 22.19 -3.68
N LEU A 23 21.08 22.24 -3.08
CA LEU A 23 19.99 21.30 -3.39
C LEU A 23 19.57 21.39 -4.85
N GLN A 24 19.46 22.59 -5.43
CA GLN A 24 19.15 22.74 -6.85
C GLN A 24 20.24 22.12 -7.74
N ARG A 25 21.53 22.38 -7.45
CA ARG A 25 22.65 21.77 -8.18
C ARG A 25 22.65 20.24 -8.09
N ILE A 26 22.33 19.71 -6.91
CA ILE A 26 22.20 18.28 -6.67
C ILE A 26 21.05 17.71 -7.49
N HIS A 27 19.87 18.34 -7.43
CA HIS A 27 18.69 17.93 -8.19
C HIS A 27 19.00 17.88 -9.70
N ASP A 28 19.57 18.95 -10.26
CA ASP A 28 19.85 19.06 -11.69
C ASP A 28 20.86 17.99 -12.15
N ALA A 29 21.89 17.71 -11.34
CA ALA A 29 22.86 16.66 -11.64
C ALA A 29 22.24 15.26 -11.56
N CYS A 30 21.36 15.01 -10.58
CA CYS A 30 20.61 13.76 -10.49
C CYS A 30 19.64 13.61 -11.67
N GLU A 31 18.97 14.70 -12.09
CA GLU A 31 18.04 14.71 -13.22
C GLU A 31 18.75 14.37 -14.54
N GLU A 32 19.94 14.94 -14.76
CA GLU A 32 20.75 14.65 -15.95
C GLU A 32 21.05 13.15 -16.07
N ILE A 33 21.39 12.49 -14.96
CA ILE A 33 21.67 11.05 -14.93
C ILE A 33 20.36 10.25 -15.04
N ALA A 34 19.36 10.59 -14.24
CA ALA A 34 18.07 9.90 -14.17
C ALA A 34 17.34 9.89 -15.51
N ILE A 35 17.18 11.06 -16.14
CA ILE A 35 16.45 11.19 -17.40
C ILE A 35 17.37 10.92 -18.59
N GLY A 36 18.59 11.48 -18.58
CA GLY A 36 19.51 11.41 -19.71
C GLY A 36 20.19 10.06 -19.90
N GLU A 37 20.62 9.40 -18.82
CA GLU A 37 21.33 8.11 -18.89
C GLU A 37 20.41 6.93 -18.59
N LEU A 38 19.65 6.99 -17.49
CA LEU A 38 18.77 5.91 -17.05
C LEU A 38 17.42 5.89 -17.79
N GLY A 39 17.07 6.95 -18.52
CA GLY A 39 15.83 7.04 -19.29
C GLY A 39 14.57 6.95 -18.43
N LEU A 40 14.61 7.49 -17.21
CA LEU A 40 13.47 7.52 -16.30
C LEU A 40 12.46 8.58 -16.75
N ASP A 41 11.18 8.22 -16.68
CA ASP A 41 10.06 9.15 -16.85
C ASP A 41 9.44 9.48 -15.48
N VAL A 42 9.45 10.74 -15.08
CA VAL A 42 9.05 11.21 -13.74
C VAL A 42 8.00 12.32 -13.81
N TYR A 43 7.17 12.49 -12.77
CA TYR A 43 6.36 13.70 -12.60
C TYR A 43 7.26 14.88 -12.25
N PRO A 44 6.84 16.13 -12.54
CA PRO A 44 7.58 17.30 -12.07
C PRO A 44 7.84 17.22 -10.57
N ASN A 45 9.08 17.41 -10.15
CA ASN A 45 9.46 17.33 -8.74
C ASN A 45 9.16 18.63 -7.99
N GLN A 46 8.59 18.51 -6.79
CA GLN A 46 8.48 19.56 -5.80
C GLN A 46 9.21 19.10 -4.54
N ILE A 47 10.37 19.68 -4.28
CA ILE A 47 11.20 19.36 -3.10
C ILE A 47 10.81 20.31 -1.97
N GLU A 48 10.39 19.76 -0.84
CA GLU A 48 10.06 20.50 0.38
C GLU A 48 10.99 20.10 1.52
N VAL A 49 11.68 21.07 2.10
CA VAL A 49 12.52 20.84 3.28
C VAL A 49 11.67 21.00 4.54
N ILE A 50 11.69 19.99 5.40
CA ILE A 50 10.91 19.93 6.63
C ILE A 50 11.78 19.56 7.84
N THR A 51 11.33 19.94 9.03
CA THR A 51 11.97 19.56 10.29
C THR A 51 11.69 18.09 10.62
N ALA A 52 12.50 17.47 11.50
CA ALA A 52 12.23 16.13 11.98
C ALA A 52 10.84 15.95 12.63
N GLU A 53 10.32 16.99 13.30
CA GLU A 53 8.97 16.98 13.90
C GLU A 53 7.88 16.94 12.82
N GLN A 54 8.01 17.78 11.80
CA GLN A 54 7.10 17.79 10.65
C GLN A 54 7.15 16.47 9.89
N MET A 55 8.33 15.86 9.76
CA MET A 55 8.48 14.56 9.13
C MET A 55 7.76 13.46 9.93
N LEU A 56 7.92 13.43 11.25
CA LEU A 56 7.21 12.47 12.10
C LEU A 56 5.68 12.66 12.02
N ASP A 57 5.19 13.90 11.97
CA ASP A 57 3.77 14.20 11.78
C ASP A 57 3.26 13.70 10.43
N ALA A 58 4.02 13.94 9.36
CA ALA A 58 3.74 13.41 8.03
C ALA A 58 3.75 11.87 8.00
N TYR A 59 4.69 11.19 8.66
CA TYR A 59 4.71 9.71 8.76
C TYR A 59 3.46 9.16 9.45
N SER A 60 3.05 9.82 10.53
CA SER A 60 1.90 9.42 11.31
C SER A 60 0.61 9.45 10.49
N SER A 61 0.52 10.38 9.56
CA SER A 61 -0.59 10.59 8.62
C SER A 61 -0.43 9.85 7.29
N THR A 62 0.37 8.77 7.26
CA THR A 62 0.65 7.96 6.05
C THR A 62 1.29 8.77 4.92
N GLY A 63 2.13 9.75 5.28
CA GLY A 63 2.90 10.57 4.35
C GLY A 63 2.14 11.75 3.75
N MET A 64 0.94 12.08 4.24
CA MET A 64 0.08 13.12 3.65
C MET A 64 -0.19 14.27 4.64
N PRO A 65 0.34 15.48 4.42
CA PRO A 65 0.18 16.62 5.33
C PRO A 65 -1.28 17.14 5.44
N LEU A 66 -2.12 16.79 4.46
CA LEU A 66 -3.53 17.17 4.41
C LEU A 66 -4.46 16.07 4.93
N PHE A 67 -3.94 15.05 5.61
CA PHE A 67 -4.79 14.03 6.19
C PHE A 67 -5.65 14.58 7.34
N TYR A 68 -6.83 13.99 7.54
CA TYR A 68 -7.67 14.29 8.69
C TYR A 68 -7.08 13.69 9.97
N ARG A 69 -7.47 14.23 11.12
CA ARG A 69 -6.99 13.76 12.41
C ARG A 69 -7.65 12.44 12.78
N HIS A 70 -6.86 11.51 13.30
CA HIS A 70 -7.32 10.26 13.86
C HIS A 70 -6.31 9.75 14.90
N TRP A 71 -6.77 9.20 16.02
CA TRP A 71 -5.88 8.81 17.12
C TRP A 71 -4.91 7.68 16.74
N SER A 72 -5.28 6.82 15.78
CA SER A 72 -4.38 5.75 15.31
C SER A 72 -3.09 6.32 14.72
N PHE A 73 -3.17 7.47 14.04
CA PHE A 73 -2.01 8.19 13.52
C PHE A 73 -1.14 8.67 14.67
N GLY A 74 -1.72 9.24 15.74
CA GLY A 74 -0.97 9.60 16.95
C GLY A 74 -0.30 8.40 17.64
N LYS A 75 -0.92 7.22 17.62
CA LYS A 75 -0.28 5.98 18.10
C LYS A 75 0.90 5.57 17.23
N HIS A 76 0.77 5.67 15.91
CA HIS A 76 1.89 5.45 14.98
C HIS A 76 3.00 6.46 15.22
N PHE A 77 2.69 7.75 15.39
CA PHE A 77 3.65 8.81 15.74
C PHE A 77 4.45 8.44 16.99
N ALA A 78 3.77 8.16 18.10
CA ALA A 78 4.43 7.85 19.37
C ALA A 78 5.32 6.59 19.27
N HIS A 79 4.89 5.60 18.50
CA HIS A 79 5.70 4.43 18.19
C HIS A 79 6.95 4.81 17.38
N HIS A 80 6.80 5.50 16.25
CA HIS A 80 7.91 5.90 15.38
C HIS A 80 8.91 6.83 16.09
N GLU A 81 8.42 7.83 16.83
CA GLU A 81 9.23 8.73 17.64
C GLU A 81 10.04 7.96 18.70
N ALA A 82 9.43 7.00 19.39
CA ALA A 82 10.12 6.20 20.41
C ALA A 82 11.24 5.33 19.83
N PHE A 83 11.05 4.76 18.63
CA PHE A 83 12.09 4.01 17.93
C PHE A 83 13.21 4.91 17.42
N TYR A 84 12.87 6.10 16.91
CA TYR A 84 13.83 7.10 16.45
C TYR A 84 14.70 7.64 17.59
N ARG A 85 14.09 8.12 18.69
CA ARG A 85 14.81 8.64 19.87
C ARG A 85 15.76 7.61 20.48
N ARG A 86 15.48 6.31 20.32
CA ARG A 86 16.32 5.22 20.83
C ARG A 86 17.44 4.81 19.88
N GLY A 87 17.55 5.43 18.70
CA GLY A 87 18.53 5.05 17.66
C GLY A 87 18.36 3.60 17.18
N MET A 88 17.20 2.98 17.42
CA MET A 88 16.90 1.59 17.05
C MET A 88 16.39 1.48 15.61
N ARG A 89 16.02 2.62 15.02
CA ARG A 89 15.57 2.74 13.64
C ARG A 89 16.05 4.10 13.14
N ASP A 90 16.88 4.10 12.11
CA ASP A 90 17.12 5.33 11.35
C ASP A 90 15.76 5.75 10.75
N LEU A 91 15.40 7.03 10.85
CA LEU A 91 14.22 7.56 10.14
C LEU A 91 14.38 7.20 8.66
N ALA A 92 13.29 6.76 8.03
CA ALA A 92 13.27 6.76 6.58
C ALA A 92 13.42 8.23 6.14
N TYR A 93 14.44 8.46 5.32
CA TYR A 93 15.08 9.74 5.05
C TYR A 93 14.18 10.71 4.25
N GLU A 94 13.03 10.21 3.80
CA GLU A 94 12.19 10.76 2.76
C GLU A 94 10.72 10.41 2.99
N ILE A 95 9.82 11.31 2.62
CA ILE A 95 8.42 10.97 2.34
C ILE A 95 8.13 11.45 0.94
N VAL A 96 7.56 10.57 0.12
CA VAL A 96 7.17 10.88 -1.25
C VAL A 96 5.66 10.76 -1.41
N ILE A 97 5.02 11.83 -1.88
CA ILE A 97 3.60 11.83 -2.23
C ILE A 97 3.50 11.62 -3.74
N ASN A 98 2.80 10.56 -4.14
CA ASN A 98 2.45 10.33 -5.54
C ASN A 98 1.36 11.31 -5.99
N SER A 99 1.79 12.52 -6.34
CA SER A 99 1.00 13.59 -6.93
C SER A 99 1.71 14.18 -8.15
N SER A 100 1.04 15.06 -8.89
CA SER A 100 1.64 15.83 -9.99
C SER A 100 1.44 17.33 -9.71
N PRO A 101 2.46 18.06 -9.22
CA PRO A 101 3.86 17.65 -9.03
C PRO A 101 4.05 16.60 -7.91
N CYS A 102 5.09 15.78 -8.03
CA CYS A 102 5.47 14.79 -7.02
C CYS A 102 6.19 15.50 -5.88
N ILE A 103 5.64 15.41 -4.68
CA ILE A 103 6.19 16.10 -3.51
C ILE A 103 7.17 15.16 -2.81
N SER A 104 8.42 15.61 -2.66
CA SER A 104 9.47 14.89 -1.94
C SER A 104 9.90 15.71 -0.73
N TYR A 105 9.72 15.13 0.46
CA TYR A 105 10.10 15.74 1.72
C TYR A 105 11.53 15.37 2.10
N LEU A 106 12.36 16.40 2.35
CA LEU A 106 13.75 16.27 2.76
C LEU A 106 13.88 16.77 4.20
N MET A 107 14.58 16.02 5.06
CA MET A 107 14.89 16.48 6.41
C MET A 107 15.94 17.59 6.38
N GLU A 108 15.75 18.65 7.17
CA GLU A 108 16.74 19.72 7.27
C GLU A 108 18.07 19.25 7.91
N GLU A 109 18.01 18.26 8.79
CA GLU A 109 19.16 17.74 9.52
C GLU A 109 20.05 16.81 8.69
N ASN A 110 19.64 16.46 7.48
CA ASN A 110 20.42 15.63 6.56
C ASN A 110 21.68 16.35 6.09
N THR A 111 22.79 15.61 5.95
CA THR A 111 23.99 16.10 5.27
C THR A 111 23.72 16.28 3.77
N ALA A 112 24.54 17.08 3.06
CA ALA A 112 24.44 17.23 1.61
C ALA A 112 24.52 15.88 0.85
N THR A 113 25.34 14.93 1.35
CA THR A 113 25.37 13.56 0.83
C THR A 113 24.03 12.86 1.01
N MET A 114 23.45 12.94 2.20
CA MET A 114 22.14 12.33 2.48
C MET A 114 21.02 12.99 1.69
N GLN A 115 21.05 14.31 1.50
CA GLN A 115 20.10 15.01 0.60
C GLN A 115 20.23 14.49 -0.84
N THR A 116 21.46 14.28 -1.32
CA THR A 116 21.70 13.72 -2.66
C THR A 116 21.12 12.31 -2.79
N LEU A 117 21.34 11.46 -1.77
CA LEU A 117 20.77 10.12 -1.72
C LEU A 117 19.23 10.15 -1.74
N VAL A 118 18.62 11.00 -0.92
CA VAL A 118 17.16 11.15 -0.82
C VAL A 118 16.56 11.67 -2.12
N ILE A 119 17.17 12.67 -2.76
CA ILE A 119 16.73 13.20 -4.05
C ILE A 119 16.80 12.08 -5.11
N ALA A 120 17.91 11.35 -5.18
CA ALA A 120 18.05 10.24 -6.12
C ALA A 120 17.01 9.13 -5.88
N HIS A 121 16.70 8.84 -4.62
CA HIS A 121 15.76 7.78 -4.21
C HIS A 121 14.29 8.18 -4.41
N ALA A 122 13.85 9.28 -3.81
CA ALA A 122 12.46 9.71 -3.80
C ALA A 122 12.07 10.45 -5.08
N ALA A 123 12.82 11.50 -5.44
CA ALA A 123 12.46 12.41 -6.53
C ALA A 123 12.62 11.76 -7.92
N PHE A 124 13.46 10.73 -8.04
CA PHE A 124 13.65 10.00 -9.30
C PHE A 124 13.22 8.54 -9.23
N GLY A 125 13.66 7.79 -8.21
CA GLY A 125 13.34 6.37 -8.07
C GLY A 125 11.85 6.07 -7.87
N HIS A 126 11.31 6.50 -6.72
CA HIS A 126 9.88 6.31 -6.41
C HIS A 126 8.97 7.06 -7.39
N ASN A 127 9.32 8.31 -7.72
CA ASN A 127 8.56 9.10 -8.68
C ASN A 127 8.41 8.38 -10.04
N HIS A 128 9.51 7.82 -10.58
CA HIS A 128 9.45 7.02 -11.79
C HIS A 128 8.53 5.81 -11.64
N PHE A 129 8.67 5.06 -10.53
CA PHE A 129 7.87 3.87 -10.30
C PHE A 129 6.37 4.18 -10.22
N PHE A 130 6.00 5.19 -9.43
CA PHE A 130 4.60 5.62 -9.28
C PHE A 130 3.99 6.13 -10.58
N LYS A 131 4.74 6.91 -11.37
CA LYS A 131 4.24 7.41 -12.65
C LYS A 131 3.99 6.30 -13.67
N ASN A 132 4.81 5.23 -13.65
CA ASN A 132 4.87 4.29 -14.76
C ASN A 132 4.18 2.95 -14.51
N ASN A 133 4.17 2.46 -13.27
CA ASN A 133 3.58 1.17 -12.95
C ASN A 133 2.08 1.14 -13.23
N TYR A 134 1.61 0.06 -13.86
CA TYR A 134 0.23 -0.07 -14.30
C TYR A 134 -0.77 0.01 -13.14
N LEU A 135 -0.45 -0.51 -11.95
CA LEU A 135 -1.38 -0.44 -10.80
C LEU A 135 -1.61 1.01 -10.37
N PHE A 136 -0.55 1.83 -10.31
CA PHE A 136 -0.70 3.24 -9.97
C PHE A 136 -1.52 3.99 -11.03
N LYS A 137 -1.29 3.72 -12.32
CA LYS A 137 -2.09 4.29 -13.42
C LYS A 137 -3.57 3.89 -13.39
N LEU A 138 -3.92 2.74 -12.82
CA LEU A 138 -5.30 2.28 -12.72
C LEU A 138 -6.00 2.80 -11.45
N TRP A 139 -5.29 2.85 -10.34
CA TRP A 139 -5.88 3.01 -9.00
C TRP A 139 -5.61 4.36 -8.33
N THR A 140 -4.70 5.17 -8.88
CA THR A 140 -4.37 6.49 -8.33
C THR A 140 -4.70 7.60 -9.33
N ASP A 141 -5.01 8.78 -8.78
CA ASP A 141 -5.20 10.03 -9.52
C ASP A 141 -4.21 11.06 -8.95
N ALA A 142 -3.00 11.10 -9.51
CA ALA A 142 -1.92 11.96 -9.04
C ALA A 142 -2.24 13.46 -9.17
N GLU A 143 -3.10 13.86 -10.11
CA GLU A 143 -3.48 15.26 -10.33
C GLU A 143 -4.56 15.72 -9.34
N GLY A 144 -5.47 14.82 -8.94
CA GLY A 144 -6.61 15.15 -8.07
C GLY A 144 -6.42 14.85 -6.58
N ILE A 145 -5.40 14.06 -6.20
CA ILE A 145 -5.28 13.58 -4.81
C ILE A 145 -5.11 14.69 -3.78
N LEU A 146 -4.32 15.74 -4.07
CA LEU A 146 -4.06 16.82 -3.10
C LEU A 146 -5.33 17.61 -2.78
N ASP A 147 -6.09 17.99 -3.81
CA ASP A 147 -7.39 18.67 -3.66
C ASP A 147 -8.37 17.80 -2.88
N TYR A 148 -8.39 16.50 -3.16
CA TYR A 148 -9.27 15.55 -2.51
C TYR A 148 -8.97 15.40 -1.00
N LEU A 149 -7.69 15.39 -0.62
CA LEU A 149 -7.29 15.32 0.79
C LEU A 149 -7.66 16.59 1.55
N ASP A 150 -7.48 17.77 0.93
CA ASP A 150 -7.91 19.04 1.53
C ASP A 150 -9.43 19.05 1.76
N PHE A 151 -10.20 18.60 0.76
CA PHE A 151 -11.65 18.40 0.90
C PHE A 151 -11.98 17.46 2.07
N ALA A 152 -11.33 16.30 2.14
CA ALA A 152 -11.59 15.28 3.16
C ALA A 152 -11.34 15.82 4.57
N LYS A 153 -10.20 16.49 4.78
CA LYS A 153 -9.84 17.15 6.04
C LYS A 153 -10.86 18.22 6.43
N GLY A 154 -11.21 19.11 5.49
CA GLY A 154 -12.23 20.13 5.72
C GLY A 154 -13.61 19.54 6.01
N TYR A 155 -13.98 18.43 5.36
CA TYR A 155 -15.26 17.76 5.57
C TYR A 155 -15.37 17.15 6.97
N ILE A 156 -14.33 16.44 7.42
CA ILE A 156 -14.29 15.81 8.74
C ILE A 156 -14.33 16.88 9.83
N ALA A 157 -13.54 17.95 9.72
CA ALA A 157 -13.57 19.06 10.67
C ALA A 157 -14.96 19.70 10.81
N ARG A 158 -15.68 19.92 9.69
CA ARG A 158 -17.07 20.41 9.73
C ARG A 158 -18.04 19.40 10.36
N CYS A 159 -17.80 18.11 10.18
CA CYS A 159 -18.61 17.08 10.83
C CYS A 159 -18.36 17.05 12.34
N GLU A 160 -17.12 17.23 12.79
CA GLU A 160 -16.79 17.30 14.23
C GLU A 160 -17.49 18.49 14.88
N GLU A 161 -17.49 19.66 14.24
CA GLU A 161 -18.18 20.85 14.73
C GLU A 161 -19.71 20.64 14.81
N ARG A 162 -20.30 19.99 13.80
CA ARG A 162 -21.76 19.85 13.68
C ARG A 162 -22.36 18.68 14.48
N TYR A 163 -21.68 17.54 14.49
CA TYR A 163 -22.19 16.28 15.05
C TYR A 163 -21.44 15.82 16.30
N GLY A 164 -20.36 16.51 16.68
CA GLY A 164 -19.53 16.21 17.84
C GLY A 164 -18.40 15.22 17.52
N GLU A 165 -17.24 15.47 18.13
CA GLU A 165 -16.01 14.69 17.95
C GLU A 165 -16.21 13.19 18.18
N THR A 166 -16.83 12.80 19.30
CA THR A 166 -17.03 11.38 19.65
C THR A 166 -17.86 10.60 18.61
N ALA A 167 -18.84 11.25 17.96
CA ALA A 167 -19.67 10.58 16.96
C ALA A 167 -18.90 10.37 15.64
N VAL A 168 -18.11 11.37 15.26
CA VAL A 168 -17.25 11.33 14.07
C VAL A 168 -16.13 10.32 14.26
N GLU A 169 -15.44 10.35 15.40
CA GLU A 169 -14.37 9.43 15.77
C GLU A 169 -14.85 7.98 15.71
N ARG A 170 -16.00 7.64 16.33
CA ARG A 170 -16.56 6.28 16.25
C ARG A 170 -16.83 5.81 14.82
N THR A 171 -17.29 6.71 13.96
CA THR A 171 -17.57 6.39 12.55
C THR A 171 -16.26 6.18 11.79
N LEU A 172 -15.26 7.02 12.04
CA LEU A 172 -13.91 6.91 11.48
C LEU A 172 -13.22 5.63 11.96
N ASP A 173 -13.26 5.31 13.25
CA ASP A 173 -12.72 4.08 13.84
C ASP A 173 -13.24 2.84 13.11
N ALA A 174 -14.58 2.77 12.96
CA ALA A 174 -15.22 1.65 12.31
C ALA A 174 -14.87 1.57 10.81
N ALA A 175 -14.78 2.71 10.14
CA ALA A 175 -14.36 2.76 8.74
C ALA A 175 -12.89 2.36 8.55
N HIS A 176 -11.99 2.81 9.44
CA HIS A 176 -10.57 2.45 9.44
C HIS A 176 -10.36 0.97 9.74
N ALA A 177 -11.12 0.38 10.66
CA ALA A 177 -11.09 -1.06 10.94
C ALA A 177 -11.44 -1.91 9.71
N LEU A 178 -12.28 -1.39 8.81
CA LEU A 178 -12.70 -2.05 7.57
C LEU A 178 -11.94 -1.57 6.32
N MET A 179 -10.93 -0.71 6.47
CA MET A 179 -10.25 -0.02 5.37
C MET A 179 -9.62 -0.99 4.36
N SER A 180 -9.04 -2.09 4.83
CA SER A 180 -8.47 -3.15 3.96
C SER A 180 -9.52 -3.84 3.09
N HIS A 181 -10.78 -3.84 3.51
CA HIS A 181 -11.94 -4.37 2.79
C HIS A 181 -12.73 -3.28 2.05
N GLY A 182 -12.15 -2.08 1.90
CA GLY A 182 -12.73 -0.96 1.17
C GLY A 182 -12.39 -0.92 -0.33
N VAL A 183 -11.66 -1.90 -0.85
CA VAL A 183 -11.19 -1.92 -2.23
C VAL A 183 -11.74 -3.14 -2.95
N HIS A 184 -12.30 -2.92 -4.14
CA HIS A 184 -12.69 -4.03 -5.01
C HIS A 184 -11.43 -4.76 -5.46
N ARG A 185 -11.29 -6.04 -5.11
CA ARG A 185 -10.14 -6.85 -5.55
C ARG A 185 -10.20 -7.14 -7.06
N TYR A 186 -11.40 -7.07 -7.63
CA TYR A 186 -11.68 -7.32 -9.04
C TYR A 186 -12.44 -6.15 -9.70
N ALA A 187 -11.97 -4.91 -9.54
CA ALA A 187 -12.54 -3.82 -10.34
C ALA A 187 -12.14 -3.98 -11.82
N GLY A 188 -13.13 -3.96 -12.72
CA GLY A 188 -12.88 -3.77 -14.15
C GLY A 188 -12.17 -2.43 -14.42
N LYS A 189 -11.60 -2.30 -15.62
CA LYS A 189 -10.79 -1.16 -16.10
C LYS A 189 -11.57 0.17 -16.15
N THR A 190 -11.91 0.75 -15.02
CA THR A 190 -12.47 2.11 -14.96
C THR A 190 -11.39 3.03 -14.42
N ARG A 191 -10.91 3.95 -15.26
CA ARG A 191 -9.99 5.01 -14.81
C ARG A 191 -10.72 5.90 -13.80
N LEU A 192 -10.07 6.15 -12.67
CA LEU A 192 -10.56 7.04 -11.63
C LEU A 192 -10.33 8.49 -12.07
N ASP A 193 -11.35 9.31 -11.91
CA ASP A 193 -11.27 10.77 -12.00
C ASP A 193 -11.96 11.32 -10.76
N LEU A 194 -11.16 11.70 -9.75
CA LEU A 194 -11.69 12.08 -8.44
C LEU A 194 -12.54 13.35 -8.53
N ARG A 195 -12.15 14.30 -9.39
CA ARG A 195 -12.86 15.57 -9.59
C ARG A 195 -14.23 15.36 -10.26
N GLN A 196 -14.31 14.52 -11.29
CA GLN A 196 -15.59 14.20 -11.92
C GLN A 196 -16.51 13.42 -11.00
N GLU A 197 -15.98 12.47 -10.22
CA GLU A 197 -16.78 11.70 -9.28
C GLU A 197 -17.37 12.61 -8.20
N GLU A 198 -16.58 13.53 -7.62
CA GLU A 198 -17.06 14.51 -6.65
C GLU A 198 -18.23 15.34 -7.21
N LYS A 199 -18.07 15.89 -8.42
CA LYS A 199 -19.09 16.70 -9.08
C LYS A 199 -20.39 15.92 -9.34
N ARG A 200 -20.29 14.70 -9.90
CA ARG A 200 -21.45 13.83 -10.13
C ARG A 200 -22.18 13.50 -8.83
N GLN A 201 -21.47 13.41 -7.72
CA GLN A 201 -22.06 13.08 -6.43
C GLN A 201 -22.66 14.29 -5.72
N LEU A 202 -22.10 15.50 -5.87
CA LEU A 202 -22.77 16.74 -5.47
C LEU A 202 -24.09 16.90 -6.22
N GLU A 203 -24.10 16.62 -7.52
CA GLU A 203 -25.30 16.65 -8.36
C GLU A 203 -26.31 15.56 -7.95
N ARG A 204 -25.87 14.32 -7.68
CA ARG A 204 -26.74 13.26 -7.15
C ARG A 204 -27.29 13.58 -5.77
N ARG A 205 -26.49 14.14 -4.86
CA ARG A 205 -26.96 14.56 -3.53
C ARG A 205 -28.00 15.66 -3.62
N ALA A 206 -27.78 16.67 -4.46
CA ALA A 206 -28.78 17.70 -4.71
C ALA A 206 -30.08 17.11 -5.28
N HIS A 207 -29.98 16.07 -6.11
CA HIS A 207 -31.14 15.35 -6.66
C HIS A 207 -31.82 14.42 -5.64
N GLU A 208 -31.07 13.70 -4.80
CA GLU A 208 -31.58 12.82 -3.73
C GLU A 208 -32.19 13.62 -2.57
N GLU A 209 -31.63 14.79 -2.24
CA GLU A 209 -32.23 15.76 -1.30
C GLU A 209 -33.55 16.33 -1.85
N GLN A 210 -33.72 16.39 -3.17
CA GLN A 210 -34.99 16.75 -3.83
C GLN A 210 -35.96 15.55 -3.95
N MET A 211 -35.45 14.33 -3.93
CA MET A 211 -36.21 13.09 -4.16
C MET A 211 -36.05 12.11 -3.00
N PHE A 212 -36.60 12.45 -1.82
CA PHE A 212 -36.65 11.50 -0.72
C PHE A 212 -37.74 10.43 -0.94
N ASN A 213 -37.25 9.23 -1.31
CA ASN A 213 -37.71 7.90 -0.87
C ASN A 213 -38.93 7.24 -1.57
N ASP A 214 -38.67 6.67 -2.76
CA ASP A 214 -39.62 5.78 -3.48
C ASP A 214 -39.20 4.29 -3.51
N LEU A 215 -37.97 3.95 -3.08
CA LEU A 215 -37.46 2.57 -3.09
C LEU A 215 -37.85 1.72 -1.86
N TRP A 216 -38.46 2.34 -0.84
CA TRP A 216 -38.88 1.66 0.40
C TRP A 216 -40.39 1.71 0.66
N ARG A 217 -41.19 2.24 -0.28
CA ARG A 217 -42.61 2.54 0.00
C ARG A 217 -43.62 1.49 -0.46
N THR A 218 -43.20 0.41 -1.10
CA THR A 218 -44.11 -0.67 -1.45
C THR A 218 -43.69 -1.97 -0.78
N VAL A 219 -44.24 -2.22 0.40
CA VAL A 219 -44.40 -3.58 0.91
C VAL A 219 -45.66 -4.13 0.23
N PRO A 220 -45.58 -5.11 -0.69
CA PRO A 220 -46.77 -5.83 -1.13
C PRO A 220 -47.19 -6.73 0.04
N THR A 221 -48.25 -6.35 0.74
CA THR A 221 -48.96 -7.23 1.67
C THR A 221 -49.70 -8.28 0.85
N GLY A 222 -49.00 -9.35 0.47
CA GLY A 222 -49.59 -10.41 -0.33
C GLY A 222 -48.78 -11.70 -0.29
N ARG A 223 -49.26 -12.68 0.50
CA ARG A 223 -48.75 -14.07 0.51
C ARG A 223 -48.91 -14.69 -0.88
N LYS A 224 -47.81 -14.99 -1.57
CA LYS A 224 -47.70 -16.09 -2.53
C LYS A 224 -46.35 -16.79 -2.38
N ARG A 225 -46.38 -17.97 -1.76
CA ARG A 225 -45.31 -18.97 -1.82
C ARG A 225 -45.36 -19.61 -3.22
N ASP A 226 -44.19 -19.91 -3.76
CA ASP A 226 -43.87 -20.61 -5.02
C ASP A 226 -43.16 -19.78 -6.12
N ALA A 227 -42.87 -18.50 -5.89
CA ALA A 227 -42.04 -17.65 -6.78
C ALA A 227 -40.74 -17.11 -6.11
N ALA A 228 -40.32 -17.73 -5.00
CA ALA A 228 -39.32 -17.16 -4.08
C ALA A 228 -37.88 -17.13 -4.64
N ASP A 229 -37.44 -18.17 -5.36
CA ASP A 229 -36.03 -18.28 -5.78
C ASP A 229 -35.65 -17.32 -6.92
N VAL A 230 -36.57 -17.09 -7.87
CA VAL A 230 -36.35 -16.16 -9.00
C VAL A 230 -36.35 -14.70 -8.53
N ASP A 231 -37.08 -14.39 -7.46
CA ASP A 231 -37.12 -13.07 -6.83
C ASP A 231 -35.88 -12.83 -5.96
N LEU A 232 -35.39 -13.85 -5.24
CA LEU A 232 -34.18 -13.78 -4.41
C LEU A 232 -32.92 -13.52 -5.23
N GLU A 233 -32.73 -14.25 -6.34
CA GLU A 233 -31.58 -14.06 -7.24
C GLU A 233 -31.62 -12.70 -7.95
N ARG A 234 -32.81 -12.22 -8.36
CA ARG A 234 -32.97 -10.86 -8.91
C ARG A 234 -32.64 -9.79 -7.87
N ARG A 235 -33.02 -9.99 -6.59
CA ARG A 235 -32.70 -9.08 -5.49
C ARG A 235 -31.21 -9.04 -5.17
N ARG A 236 -30.55 -10.22 -5.09
CA ARG A 236 -29.10 -10.32 -4.91
C ARG A 236 -28.34 -9.62 -6.03
N THR A 237 -28.79 -9.82 -7.27
CA THR A 237 -28.23 -9.14 -8.45
C THR A 237 -28.45 -7.62 -8.36
N ALA A 238 -29.62 -7.15 -7.91
CA ALA A 238 -29.90 -5.72 -7.75
C ALA A 238 -29.03 -5.05 -6.66
N LEU A 239 -28.64 -5.80 -5.63
CA LEU A 239 -27.72 -5.37 -4.57
C LEU A 239 -26.24 -5.55 -4.92
N GLY A 240 -25.93 -6.17 -6.07
CA GLY A 240 -24.57 -6.46 -6.51
C GLY A 240 -23.85 -7.50 -5.64
N LEU A 241 -24.57 -8.49 -5.11
CA LEU A 241 -24.01 -9.57 -4.31
C LEU A 241 -23.53 -10.74 -5.20
N PRO A 242 -22.45 -11.46 -4.82
CA PRO A 242 -21.62 -11.21 -3.65
C PRO A 242 -20.74 -9.97 -3.81
N GLN A 243 -20.51 -9.26 -2.71
CA GLN A 243 -19.74 -8.01 -2.69
C GLN A 243 -18.52 -8.13 -1.77
N ASP A 244 -17.33 -7.87 -2.30
CA ASP A 244 -16.05 -7.92 -1.57
C ASP A 244 -15.69 -6.58 -0.91
N ASN A 245 -16.22 -5.48 -1.44
CA ASN A 245 -16.00 -4.14 -0.91
C ASN A 245 -17.06 -3.79 0.14
N LEU A 246 -16.72 -4.05 1.41
CA LEU A 246 -17.62 -3.85 2.54
C LEU A 246 -17.98 -2.38 2.72
N LEU A 247 -17.00 -1.47 2.62
CA LEU A 247 -17.24 -0.03 2.77
C LEU A 247 -18.14 0.52 1.66
N TYR A 248 -17.95 0.09 0.42
CA TYR A 248 -18.82 0.46 -0.70
C TYR A 248 -20.26 -0.04 -0.47
N PHE A 249 -20.41 -1.29 -0.04
CA PHE A 249 -21.73 -1.84 0.24
C PHE A 249 -22.45 -1.05 1.33
N LEU A 250 -21.76 -0.75 2.44
CA LEU A 250 -22.31 0.03 3.53
C LEU A 250 -22.67 1.46 3.09
N GLU A 251 -21.80 2.13 2.32
CA GLU A 251 -22.04 3.48 1.79
C GLU A 251 -23.37 3.56 1.00
N LYS A 252 -23.62 2.56 0.14
CA LYS A 252 -24.80 2.55 -0.74
C LYS A 252 -26.05 1.98 -0.06
N SER A 253 -25.88 0.88 0.66
CA SER A 253 -26.99 0.02 1.05
C SER A 253 -27.34 0.12 2.54
N SER A 254 -26.51 0.76 3.38
CA SER A 254 -26.81 0.83 4.81
C SER A 254 -28.11 1.59 5.09
N PRO A 255 -29.07 1.00 5.81
CA PRO A 255 -30.36 1.62 6.11
C PRO A 255 -30.27 2.70 7.19
N ARG A 256 -29.28 2.63 8.10
CA ARG A 256 -29.19 3.52 9.28
C ARG A 256 -28.14 4.62 9.15
N LEU A 257 -27.20 4.50 8.23
CA LEU A 257 -26.15 5.51 8.05
C LEU A 257 -26.73 6.85 7.57
N GLN A 258 -26.41 7.89 8.34
CA GLN A 258 -26.70 9.27 7.99
C GLN A 258 -25.85 9.73 6.80
N PRO A 259 -26.29 10.74 6.03
CA PRO A 259 -25.55 11.24 4.86
C PRO A 259 -24.09 11.58 5.16
N TRP A 260 -23.79 12.15 6.34
CA TRP A 260 -22.44 12.52 6.72
C TRP A 260 -21.54 11.31 7.05
N GLN A 261 -22.11 10.24 7.61
CA GLN A 261 -21.37 9.01 7.88
C GLN A 261 -21.02 8.28 6.58
N ARG A 262 -21.95 8.27 5.61
CA ARG A 262 -21.70 7.71 4.27
C ARG A 262 -20.54 8.42 3.57
N GLU A 263 -20.47 9.74 3.71
CA GLU A 263 -19.35 10.52 3.16
C GLU A 263 -18.03 10.16 3.84
N ILE A 264 -18.00 9.99 5.17
CA ILE A 264 -16.79 9.52 5.88
C ILE A 264 -16.34 8.14 5.37
N LEU A 265 -17.27 7.19 5.24
CA LEU A 265 -16.95 5.86 4.70
C LEU A 265 -16.37 5.97 3.28
N ARG A 266 -16.92 6.85 2.45
CA ARG A 266 -16.40 7.14 1.11
C ARG A 266 -14.99 7.74 1.15
N ILE A 267 -14.73 8.68 2.07
CA ILE A 267 -13.40 9.26 2.28
C ILE A 267 -12.39 8.17 2.58
N VAL A 268 -12.65 7.35 3.60
CA VAL A 268 -11.78 6.22 3.97
C VAL A 268 -11.61 5.23 2.82
N ARG A 269 -12.68 4.96 2.07
CA ARG A 269 -12.66 4.07 0.90
C ARG A 269 -11.73 4.58 -0.20
N HIS A 270 -11.82 5.86 -0.58
CA HIS A 270 -10.95 6.45 -1.60
C HIS A 270 -9.49 6.50 -1.17
N VAL A 271 -9.22 6.79 0.11
CA VAL A 271 -7.88 6.70 0.68
C VAL A 271 -7.36 5.25 0.58
N ALA A 272 -8.16 4.27 1.01
CA ALA A 272 -7.78 2.85 0.96
C ALA A 272 -7.41 2.42 -0.47
N GLN A 273 -8.19 2.90 -1.44
CA GLN A 273 -7.98 2.63 -2.86
C GLN A 273 -6.68 3.27 -3.38
N TYR A 274 -6.38 4.52 -2.98
CA TYR A 274 -5.14 5.20 -3.37
C TYR A 274 -3.88 4.46 -2.88
N PHE A 275 -3.89 3.94 -1.64
CA PHE A 275 -2.76 3.20 -1.08
C PHE A 275 -2.73 1.71 -1.49
N HIS A 276 -3.75 1.22 -2.17
CA HIS A 276 -3.84 -0.19 -2.55
C HIS A 276 -2.68 -0.67 -3.43
N PRO A 277 -2.22 0.08 -4.46
CA PRO A 277 -1.04 -0.28 -5.25
C PRO A 277 0.24 -0.40 -4.43
N GLN A 278 0.48 0.50 -3.47
CA GLN A 278 1.69 0.49 -2.64
C GLN A 278 1.81 -0.80 -1.81
N ARG A 279 0.66 -1.36 -1.38
CA ARG A 279 0.64 -2.66 -0.68
C ARG A 279 1.00 -3.84 -1.59
N GLN A 280 0.77 -3.75 -2.91
CA GLN A 280 1.06 -4.80 -3.89
C GLN A 280 2.46 -4.73 -4.50
N THR A 281 3.14 -3.60 -4.31
CA THR A 281 4.36 -3.25 -5.06
C THR A 281 5.49 -2.79 -4.14
N LYS A 282 5.46 -3.16 -2.86
CA LYS A 282 6.43 -2.71 -1.86
C LYS A 282 7.85 -3.13 -2.23
N VAL A 283 8.08 -4.40 -2.58
CA VAL A 283 9.41 -4.90 -2.98
C VAL A 283 9.89 -4.21 -4.25
N MET A 284 9.01 -4.08 -5.24
CA MET A 284 9.36 -3.43 -6.50
C MET A 284 9.61 -1.93 -6.34
N ASN A 285 8.80 -1.22 -5.56
CA ASN A 285 8.92 0.21 -5.31
C ASN A 285 10.23 0.52 -4.59
N GLU A 286 10.45 -0.12 -3.43
CA GLU A 286 11.68 0.07 -2.65
C GLU A 286 12.90 -0.39 -3.44
N GLY A 287 12.82 -1.52 -4.14
CA GLY A 287 13.90 -2.02 -4.97
C GLY A 287 14.23 -1.09 -6.14
N THR A 288 13.23 -0.51 -6.81
CA THR A 288 13.44 0.44 -7.93
C THR A 288 14.13 1.68 -7.43
N ALA A 289 13.66 2.27 -6.33
CA ALA A 289 14.28 3.45 -5.75
C ALA A 289 15.70 3.16 -5.24
N THR A 290 15.92 1.97 -4.66
CA THR A 290 17.24 1.50 -4.22
C THR A 290 18.18 1.16 -5.37
N TYR A 291 17.66 0.77 -6.53
CA TYR A 291 18.50 0.57 -7.71
C TYR A 291 18.87 1.91 -8.35
N VAL A 292 17.88 2.79 -8.54
CA VAL A 292 18.07 4.11 -9.14
C VAL A 292 19.02 4.97 -8.32
N HIS A 293 18.85 5.04 -6.99
CA HIS A 293 19.73 5.87 -6.18
C HIS A 293 21.18 5.38 -6.19
N TYR A 294 21.41 4.08 -6.39
CA TYR A 294 22.73 3.46 -6.35
C TYR A 294 23.44 3.80 -7.65
N GLN A 295 22.74 3.66 -8.78
CA GLN A 295 23.22 4.05 -10.10
C GLN A 295 23.54 5.55 -10.18
N ILE A 296 22.65 6.41 -9.65
CA ILE A 296 22.88 7.86 -9.64
C ILE A 296 24.10 8.20 -8.78
N MET A 297 24.19 7.67 -7.55
CA MET A 297 25.31 7.97 -6.64
C MET A 297 26.65 7.46 -7.17
N GLU A 298 26.69 6.25 -7.74
CA GLU A 298 27.87 5.71 -8.43
C GLU A 298 28.26 6.60 -9.61
N ARG A 299 27.29 7.03 -10.41
CA ARG A 299 27.56 7.86 -11.58
C ARG A 299 28.04 9.27 -11.22
N LEU A 300 27.51 9.87 -10.16
CA LEU A 300 27.99 11.15 -9.63
C LEU A 300 29.44 11.03 -9.15
N HIS A 301 29.82 9.91 -8.54
CA HIS A 301 31.19 9.64 -8.11
C HIS A 301 32.13 9.45 -9.31
N ASP A 302 31.75 8.65 -10.30
CA ASP A 302 32.50 8.42 -11.55
C ASP A 302 32.78 9.72 -12.31
N ARG A 303 31.81 10.64 -12.30
CA ARG A 303 31.93 11.98 -12.94
C ARG A 303 32.76 12.96 -12.10
N GLY A 304 33.17 12.59 -10.89
CA GLY A 304 33.89 13.44 -9.94
C GLY A 304 33.03 14.59 -9.40
N GLN A 305 31.69 14.42 -9.40
CA GLN A 305 30.73 15.40 -8.89
C GLN A 305 30.50 15.26 -7.38
N ILE A 306 30.79 14.08 -6.81
CA ILE A 306 30.95 13.85 -5.38
C ILE A 306 32.34 13.27 -5.10
N ASN A 307 32.88 13.55 -3.91
CA ASN A 307 34.21 13.06 -3.51
C ASN A 307 34.14 11.67 -2.85
N ASP A 308 35.30 11.03 -2.64
CA ASP A 308 35.39 9.70 -2.03
C ASP A 308 34.78 9.62 -0.62
N GLY A 309 34.94 10.68 0.19
CA GLY A 309 34.37 10.75 1.54
C GLY A 309 32.85 10.71 1.53
N ASN A 310 32.23 11.50 0.65
CA ASN A 310 30.78 11.50 0.42
C ASN A 310 30.31 10.15 -0.12
N TYR A 311 31.10 9.53 -1.01
CA TYR A 311 30.76 8.20 -1.53
C TYR A 311 30.82 7.12 -0.43
N PHE A 312 31.79 7.17 0.49
CA PHE A 312 31.82 6.28 1.65
C PHE A 312 30.65 6.48 2.61
N GLU A 313 30.24 7.73 2.85
CA GLU A 313 29.05 8.05 3.64
C GLU A 313 27.79 7.44 2.99
N PHE A 314 27.63 7.61 1.67
CA PHE A 314 26.58 6.96 0.90
C PHE A 314 26.57 5.43 1.06
N LEU A 315 27.71 4.77 0.86
CA LEU A 315 27.81 3.30 0.94
C LEU A 315 27.41 2.80 2.34
N LYS A 316 27.78 3.53 3.40
CA LYS A 316 27.36 3.21 4.76
C LYS A 316 25.84 3.28 4.91
N SER A 317 25.21 4.37 4.47
CA SER A 317 23.76 4.55 4.55
C SER A 317 23.01 3.51 3.71
N HIS A 318 23.45 3.28 2.46
CA HIS A 318 22.88 2.27 1.58
C HIS A 318 22.96 0.87 2.21
N THR A 319 24.14 0.46 2.70
CA THR A 319 24.35 -0.86 3.31
C THR A 319 23.47 -1.09 4.54
N ASN A 320 23.23 -0.05 5.34
CA ASN A 320 22.33 -0.12 6.49
C ASN A 320 20.88 -0.40 6.06
N VAL A 321 20.41 0.26 5.00
CA VAL A 321 19.04 0.10 4.48
C VAL A 321 18.84 -1.27 3.83
N VAL A 322 19.81 -1.76 3.07
CA VAL A 322 19.73 -3.08 2.39
C VAL A 322 20.19 -4.24 3.28
N PHE A 323 20.40 -4.01 4.57
CA PHE A 323 20.79 -5.06 5.50
C PHE A 323 19.65 -6.09 5.66
N GLN A 324 19.96 -7.36 5.41
CA GLN A 324 19.06 -8.49 5.63
C GLN A 324 19.66 -9.41 6.71
N PRO A 325 19.04 -9.52 7.90
CA PRO A 325 19.40 -10.53 8.88
C PRO A 325 19.23 -11.95 8.31
N THR A 326 20.07 -12.88 8.73
CA THR A 326 19.92 -14.31 8.41
C THR A 326 18.79 -14.93 9.26
N TYR A 327 18.29 -16.09 8.83
CA TYR A 327 17.13 -16.75 9.46
C TYR A 327 17.34 -17.11 10.95
N ASP A 328 18.59 -17.26 11.38
CA ASP A 328 19.01 -17.59 12.74
C ASP A 328 19.27 -16.36 13.63
N ASP A 329 19.21 -15.15 13.06
CA ASP A 329 19.34 -13.89 13.80
C ASP A 329 18.01 -13.55 14.49
N ARG A 330 18.07 -13.16 15.77
CA ARG A 330 16.90 -12.75 16.56
C ARG A 330 16.18 -11.51 16.00
N ARG A 331 16.86 -10.73 15.15
CA ARG A 331 16.32 -9.54 14.49
C ARG A 331 15.57 -9.88 13.19
N PHE A 332 15.60 -11.12 12.73
CA PHE A 332 14.87 -11.55 11.56
C PHE A 332 13.35 -11.49 11.81
N SER A 333 12.65 -10.67 11.04
CA SER A 333 11.19 -10.51 11.08
C SER A 333 10.55 -10.63 9.70
N GLY A 334 11.24 -11.29 8.77
CA GLY A 334 10.85 -11.41 7.36
C GLY A 334 11.91 -10.84 6.41
N PHE A 335 11.60 -10.86 5.12
CA PHE A 335 12.45 -10.30 4.09
C PHE A 335 12.33 -8.78 4.03
N ASN A 336 13.47 -8.10 4.12
CA ASN A 336 13.60 -6.67 3.92
C ASN A 336 13.33 -6.35 2.43
N PRO A 337 12.25 -5.58 2.10
CA PRO A 337 11.89 -5.24 0.73
C PRO A 337 13.00 -4.53 -0.05
N TYR A 338 13.76 -3.65 0.60
CA TYR A 338 14.89 -2.94 0.00
C TYR A 338 15.97 -3.93 -0.43
N ALA A 339 16.33 -4.85 0.46
CA ALA A 339 17.40 -5.81 0.24
C ALA A 339 17.05 -6.78 -0.91
N ILE A 340 15.86 -7.38 -0.87
CA ILE A 340 15.47 -8.37 -1.88
C ILE A 340 15.16 -7.71 -3.22
N GLY A 341 14.47 -6.57 -3.20
CA GLY A 341 14.20 -5.76 -4.39
C GLY A 341 15.52 -5.43 -5.08
N PHE A 342 16.41 -4.70 -4.41
CA PHE A 342 17.70 -4.30 -4.97
C PHE A 342 18.50 -5.49 -5.51
N ALA A 343 18.59 -6.58 -4.75
CA ALA A 343 19.33 -7.76 -5.18
C ALA A 343 18.73 -8.42 -6.43
N MET A 344 17.40 -8.39 -6.58
CA MET A 344 16.74 -8.84 -7.80
C MET A 344 17.02 -7.91 -8.98
N MET A 345 16.98 -6.58 -8.81
CA MET A 345 17.31 -5.66 -9.91
C MET A 345 18.77 -5.80 -10.36
N GLN A 346 19.72 -5.93 -9.43
CA GLN A 346 21.13 -6.19 -9.75
C GLN A 346 21.32 -7.53 -10.48
N ASP A 347 20.56 -8.56 -10.08
CA ASP A 347 20.66 -9.87 -10.74
C ASP A 347 20.04 -9.85 -12.14
N ILE A 348 18.95 -9.11 -12.35
CA ILE A 348 18.38 -8.87 -13.68
C ILE A 348 19.39 -8.13 -14.57
N GLU A 349 20.04 -7.09 -14.07
CA GLU A 349 21.10 -6.39 -14.80
C GLU A 349 22.24 -7.34 -15.21
N ARG A 350 22.68 -8.20 -14.29
CA ARG A 350 23.68 -9.24 -14.55
C ARG A 350 23.20 -10.22 -15.62
N ILE A 351 21.95 -10.69 -15.56
CA ILE A 351 21.37 -11.61 -16.56
C ILE A 351 21.32 -10.96 -17.94
N VAL A 352 20.98 -9.68 -18.01
CA VAL A 352 20.88 -8.94 -19.28
C VAL A 352 22.26 -8.67 -19.90
N THR A 353 23.28 -8.38 -19.09
CA THR A 353 24.63 -8.02 -19.57
C THR A 353 25.59 -9.20 -19.70
N LYS A 354 25.60 -10.12 -18.73
CA LYS A 354 26.57 -11.21 -18.58
C LYS A 354 25.86 -12.50 -18.11
N PRO A 355 24.94 -13.07 -18.92
CA PRO A 355 24.22 -14.28 -18.56
C PRO A 355 25.14 -15.50 -18.51
N THR A 356 24.88 -16.38 -17.56
CA THR A 356 25.38 -17.76 -17.52
C THR A 356 24.46 -18.68 -18.33
N ASP A 357 24.87 -19.93 -18.57
CA ASP A 357 24.04 -20.91 -19.27
C ASP A 357 22.72 -21.20 -18.51
N GLU A 358 22.76 -21.26 -17.18
CA GLU A 358 21.56 -21.40 -16.33
C GLU A 358 20.60 -20.21 -16.50
N ASP A 359 21.13 -18.98 -16.62
CA ASP A 359 20.29 -17.80 -16.84
C ASP A 359 19.62 -17.83 -18.22
N ARG A 360 20.30 -18.37 -19.24
CA ARG A 360 19.73 -18.51 -20.59
C ARG A 360 18.59 -19.54 -20.63
N GLU A 361 18.66 -20.58 -19.80
CA GLU A 361 17.59 -21.57 -19.67
C GLU A 361 16.37 -21.02 -18.93
N TRP A 362 16.59 -20.28 -17.83
CA TRP A 362 15.53 -19.76 -16.98
C TRP A 362 14.90 -18.47 -17.50
N PHE A 363 15.68 -17.63 -18.19
CA PHE A 363 15.28 -16.29 -18.61
C PHE A 363 15.60 -16.02 -20.09
N PRO A 364 15.11 -16.85 -21.03
CA PRO A 364 15.46 -16.74 -22.44
C PRO A 364 15.09 -15.38 -23.05
N ASP A 365 14.07 -14.71 -22.51
CA ASP A 365 13.56 -13.44 -23.04
C ASP A 365 14.42 -12.21 -22.69
N ILE A 366 15.24 -12.31 -21.64
CA ILE A 366 16.07 -11.19 -21.15
C ILE A 366 17.57 -11.50 -21.15
N ALA A 367 17.97 -12.76 -21.10
CA ALA A 367 19.37 -13.16 -21.00
C ALA A 367 20.19 -12.70 -22.21
N GLY A 368 21.15 -11.80 -21.98
CA GLY A 368 22.05 -11.29 -23.02
C GLY A 368 21.44 -10.26 -23.96
N ARG A 369 20.33 -9.61 -23.60
CA ARG A 369 19.72 -8.53 -24.39
C ARG A 369 20.62 -7.29 -24.52
N GLY A 370 21.52 -7.07 -23.57
CA GLY A 370 22.52 -5.99 -23.59
C GLY A 370 22.07 -4.64 -23.04
N ASP A 371 20.77 -4.34 -22.95
CA ASP A 371 20.24 -3.10 -22.35
C ASP A 371 19.44 -3.39 -21.07
N PRO A 372 20.08 -3.30 -19.87
CA PRO A 372 19.43 -3.52 -18.60
C PRO A 372 18.30 -2.54 -18.30
N MET A 373 18.48 -1.26 -18.63
CA MET A 373 17.53 -0.22 -18.27
C MET A 373 16.23 -0.35 -19.06
N GLN A 374 16.31 -0.74 -20.34
CA GLN A 374 15.10 -1.06 -21.12
C GLN A 374 14.32 -2.22 -20.48
N VAL A 375 15.01 -3.29 -20.07
CA VAL A 375 14.36 -4.46 -19.44
C VAL A 375 13.76 -4.08 -18.09
N LEU A 376 14.52 -3.41 -17.24
CA LEU A 376 14.07 -2.99 -15.91
C LEU A 376 12.88 -2.04 -15.98
N ARG A 377 12.88 -1.03 -16.85
CA ARG A 377 11.72 -0.13 -17.04
C ARG A 377 10.46 -0.89 -17.48
N GLY A 378 10.60 -1.89 -18.35
CA GLY A 378 9.49 -2.76 -18.73
C GLY A 378 8.95 -3.56 -17.54
N ILE A 379 9.85 -4.12 -16.73
CA ILE A 379 9.48 -4.86 -15.53
C ILE A 379 8.79 -3.95 -14.50
N TRP A 380 9.32 -2.75 -14.25
CA TRP A 380 8.74 -1.79 -13.32
C TRP A 380 7.35 -1.31 -13.76
N ALA A 381 7.11 -1.22 -15.07
CA ALA A 381 5.82 -0.80 -15.62
C ALA A 381 4.72 -1.87 -15.48
N ASP A 382 5.05 -3.15 -15.67
CA ASP A 382 4.05 -4.19 -15.96
C ASP A 382 3.83 -5.24 -14.86
N TYR A 383 4.64 -5.22 -13.80
CA TYR A 383 4.58 -6.25 -12.75
C TYR A 383 4.22 -5.69 -11.36
N ARG A 384 3.74 -6.59 -10.50
CA ARG A 384 3.56 -6.42 -9.05
C ARG A 384 4.45 -7.39 -8.29
N ASP A 385 4.63 -7.22 -6.98
CA ASP A 385 5.62 -7.97 -6.18
C ASP A 385 5.53 -9.49 -6.36
N GLU A 386 4.33 -10.06 -6.19
CA GLU A 386 4.07 -11.49 -6.36
C GLU A 386 4.50 -11.99 -7.75
N SER A 387 4.09 -11.29 -8.81
CA SER A 387 4.46 -11.65 -10.19
C SER A 387 5.95 -11.42 -10.48
N PHE A 388 6.55 -10.38 -9.90
CA PHE A 388 7.96 -10.04 -10.07
C PHE A 388 8.85 -11.13 -9.46
N ILE A 389 8.57 -11.52 -8.22
CA ILE A 389 9.26 -12.62 -7.53
C ILE A 389 9.02 -13.94 -8.26
N SER A 390 7.76 -14.24 -8.58
CA SER A 390 7.38 -15.47 -9.25
C SER A 390 8.06 -15.63 -10.60
N GLN A 391 8.31 -14.54 -11.34
CA GLN A 391 8.90 -14.57 -12.69
C GLN A 391 10.40 -14.34 -12.74
N PHE A 392 10.98 -13.44 -11.92
CA PHE A 392 12.35 -12.97 -12.07
C PHE A 392 13.32 -13.40 -10.96
N LEU A 393 12.85 -14.05 -9.88
CA LEU A 393 13.77 -14.58 -8.86
C LEU A 393 14.59 -15.74 -9.44
N SER A 394 15.90 -15.54 -9.59
CA SER A 394 16.80 -16.49 -10.23
C SER A 394 17.28 -17.61 -9.29
N PRO A 395 17.62 -18.78 -9.84
CA PRO A 395 18.34 -19.82 -9.09
C PRO A 395 19.65 -19.30 -8.47
N HIS A 396 20.37 -18.44 -9.17
CA HIS A 396 21.59 -17.78 -8.66
C HIS A 396 21.31 -17.03 -7.36
N LEU A 397 20.26 -16.21 -7.34
CA LEU A 397 19.91 -15.40 -6.17
C LEU A 397 19.39 -16.27 -5.02
N ILE A 398 18.58 -17.30 -5.32
CA ILE A 398 18.11 -18.27 -4.32
C ILE A 398 19.29 -18.96 -3.62
N ARG A 399 20.36 -19.30 -4.35
CA ARG A 399 21.60 -19.84 -3.76
C ARG A 399 22.39 -18.79 -2.98
N LYS A 400 22.55 -17.58 -3.53
CA LYS A 400 23.27 -16.48 -2.89
C LYS A 400 22.65 -16.13 -1.53
N TRP A 401 21.33 -16.08 -1.46
CA TRP A 401 20.56 -15.77 -0.25
C TRP A 401 20.29 -17.01 0.62
N ARG A 402 20.68 -18.20 0.16
CA ARG A 402 20.44 -19.47 0.85
C ARG A 402 18.97 -19.67 1.22
N LEU A 403 18.05 -19.28 0.34
CA LEU A 403 16.62 -19.39 0.61
C LEU A 403 16.20 -20.87 0.66
N PHE A 404 15.34 -21.21 1.62
CA PHE A 404 14.76 -22.54 1.78
C PHE A 404 13.31 -22.41 2.23
N GLN A 405 12.51 -23.46 2.01
CA GLN A 405 11.13 -23.52 2.47
C GLN A 405 11.00 -24.46 3.66
N LEU A 406 10.47 -23.94 4.77
CA LEU A 406 10.01 -24.75 5.89
C LEU A 406 8.59 -25.20 5.65
N TYR A 407 8.30 -26.46 5.94
CA TYR A 407 6.96 -27.01 6.02
C TYR A 407 6.71 -27.38 7.48
N ASP A 408 5.76 -26.69 8.10
CA ASP A 408 5.33 -26.89 9.47
C ASP A 408 3.94 -27.51 9.44
N ASP A 409 3.87 -28.84 9.56
CA ASP A 409 2.62 -29.58 9.69
C ASP A 409 2.35 -29.79 11.19
N PRO A 410 1.25 -29.23 11.75
CA PRO A 410 0.89 -29.42 13.15
C PRO A 410 0.75 -30.89 13.57
N GLN A 411 0.54 -31.81 12.61
CA GLN A 411 0.45 -33.25 12.85
C GLN A 411 1.84 -33.94 12.87
N MET A 412 2.90 -33.30 12.38
CA MET A 412 4.27 -33.83 12.43
C MET A 412 4.98 -33.36 13.71
N SER A 413 5.11 -34.26 14.68
CA SER A 413 5.79 -34.00 15.97
C SER A 413 7.31 -34.21 15.97
N GLU A 414 7.89 -34.68 14.85
CA GLU A 414 9.31 -35.09 14.77
C GLU A 414 10.29 -33.96 14.39
N GLY A 415 9.79 -32.73 14.15
CA GLY A 415 10.59 -31.55 13.83
C GLY A 415 10.09 -30.80 12.60
N ILE A 416 10.82 -29.76 12.18
CA ILE A 416 10.45 -28.93 11.02
C ILE A 416 11.04 -29.54 9.74
N LEU A 417 10.20 -29.78 8.73
CA LEU A 417 10.63 -30.36 7.45
C LEU A 417 11.14 -29.25 6.50
N VAL A 418 12.39 -29.37 6.03
CA VAL A 418 12.88 -28.55 4.91
C VAL A 418 12.37 -29.15 3.60
N SER A 419 11.29 -28.59 3.07
CA SER A 419 10.53 -29.15 1.94
C SER A 419 11.12 -28.82 0.56
N ALA A 420 11.98 -27.81 0.48
CA ALA A 420 12.66 -27.41 -0.74
C ALA A 420 14.06 -26.87 -0.46
N ILE A 421 15.04 -27.39 -1.20
CA ILE A 421 16.46 -26.97 -1.18
C ILE A 421 16.87 -26.46 -2.57
N HIS A 422 18.13 -26.07 -2.74
CA HIS A 422 18.72 -25.52 -3.98
C HIS A 422 18.87 -26.56 -5.12
N ASP A 423 17.76 -27.19 -5.52
CA ASP A 423 17.64 -28.05 -6.71
C ASP A 423 16.58 -27.50 -7.70
N GLU A 424 16.55 -28.01 -8.93
CA GLU A 424 15.64 -27.51 -9.99
C GLU A 424 14.16 -27.46 -9.57
N ARG A 425 13.69 -28.47 -8.82
CA ARG A 425 12.30 -28.53 -8.34
C ARG A 425 12.10 -27.59 -7.16
N GLY A 426 13.11 -27.45 -6.31
CA GLY A 426 13.14 -26.57 -5.16
C GLY A 426 13.13 -25.10 -5.54
N TYR A 427 13.84 -24.67 -6.59
CA TYR A 427 13.79 -23.29 -7.07
C TYR A 427 12.36 -22.85 -7.42
N LYS A 428 11.61 -23.68 -8.14
CA LYS A 428 10.21 -23.39 -8.49
C LYS A 428 9.31 -23.32 -7.25
N ARG A 429 9.55 -24.16 -6.24
CA ARG A 429 8.78 -24.16 -4.98
C ARG A 429 9.09 -22.92 -4.13
N VAL A 430 10.38 -22.59 -3.94
CA VAL A 430 10.83 -21.40 -3.20
C VAL A 430 10.27 -20.13 -3.84
N ARG A 431 10.37 -19.99 -5.16
CA ARG A 431 9.77 -18.86 -5.90
C ARG A 431 8.28 -18.71 -5.64
N ARG A 432 7.54 -19.81 -5.77
CA ARG A 432 6.09 -19.81 -5.58
C ARG A 432 5.72 -19.48 -4.13
N GLN A 433 6.45 -20.00 -3.16
CA GLN A 433 6.17 -19.76 -1.76
C GLN A 433 6.45 -18.30 -1.39
N LEU A 434 7.62 -17.79 -1.77
CA LEU A 434 7.96 -16.39 -1.51
C LEU A 434 7.01 -15.43 -2.21
N ALA A 435 6.65 -15.70 -3.47
CA ALA A 435 5.68 -14.89 -4.21
C ALA A 435 4.32 -14.81 -3.50
N ARG A 436 3.86 -15.91 -2.85
CA ARG A 436 2.61 -15.93 -2.08
C ARG A 436 2.64 -15.04 -0.83
N GLU A 437 3.81 -14.84 -0.20
CA GLU A 437 3.93 -13.94 0.95
C GLU A 437 3.63 -12.48 0.58
N TYR A 438 3.75 -12.12 -0.71
CA TYR A 438 3.45 -10.81 -1.25
C TYR A 438 2.11 -10.74 -2.01
N ASP A 439 1.32 -11.82 -2.00
CA ASP A 439 -0.03 -11.82 -2.56
C ASP A 439 -1.03 -11.24 -1.55
N ILE A 440 -1.63 -10.09 -1.86
CA ILE A 440 -2.67 -9.50 -1.01
C ILE A 440 -3.87 -10.44 -0.85
N GLY A 441 -4.17 -11.26 -1.87
CA GLY A 441 -5.21 -12.29 -1.78
C GLY A 441 -4.94 -13.33 -0.70
N TRP A 442 -3.67 -13.52 -0.34
CA TRP A 442 -3.21 -14.42 0.70
C TRP A 442 -3.12 -13.74 2.07
N THR A 443 -2.59 -12.52 2.10
CA THR A 443 -2.34 -11.77 3.33
C THR A 443 -3.61 -11.16 3.93
N ASP A 444 -4.53 -10.66 3.10
CA ASP A 444 -5.79 -10.10 3.58
C ASP A 444 -6.93 -11.13 3.44
N PRO A 445 -7.57 -11.54 4.54
CA PRO A 445 -8.64 -12.54 4.48
C PRO A 445 -9.75 -12.07 3.56
N ARG A 446 -10.19 -12.94 2.65
CA ARG A 446 -11.30 -12.62 1.75
C ARG A 446 -12.61 -12.77 2.50
N ILE A 447 -13.35 -11.68 2.64
CA ILE A 447 -14.64 -11.62 3.30
C ILE A 447 -15.63 -11.00 2.30
N ASP A 448 -16.61 -11.78 1.90
CA ASP A 448 -17.63 -11.35 0.93
C ASP A 448 -18.99 -11.25 1.64
N ILE A 449 -19.76 -10.22 1.31
CA ILE A 449 -21.18 -10.15 1.69
C ILE A 449 -21.94 -11.02 0.70
N ILE A 450 -22.64 -12.03 1.20
CA ILE A 450 -23.35 -13.02 0.38
C ILE A 450 -24.86 -12.83 0.39
N ASP A 451 -25.41 -12.30 1.48
CA ASP A 451 -26.84 -12.05 1.58
C ASP A 451 -27.18 -10.94 2.59
N VAL A 452 -28.37 -10.38 2.43
CA VAL A 452 -28.98 -9.44 3.37
C VAL A 452 -30.46 -9.77 3.50
N ASP A 453 -30.93 -10.07 4.72
CA ASP A 453 -32.35 -10.36 4.97
C ASP A 453 -33.21 -9.09 4.94
N LEU A 454 -33.48 -8.57 3.75
CA LEU A 454 -34.33 -7.39 3.58
C LEU A 454 -35.81 -7.61 3.92
N ALA A 455 -36.25 -8.86 4.09
CA ALA A 455 -37.65 -9.21 4.36
C ALA A 455 -37.95 -9.41 5.85
N GLY A 456 -36.94 -9.78 6.65
CA GLY A 456 -37.04 -10.01 8.09
C GLY A 456 -36.24 -9.00 8.91
N ASP A 457 -35.20 -9.47 9.59
CA ASP A 457 -34.45 -8.74 10.62
C ASP A 457 -33.34 -7.83 10.07
N ARG A 458 -33.16 -7.78 8.74
CA ARG A 458 -32.09 -7.04 8.05
C ARG A 458 -30.69 -7.51 8.43
N ARG A 459 -30.56 -8.77 8.83
CA ARG A 459 -29.26 -9.36 9.15
C ARG A 459 -28.37 -9.43 7.91
N LEU A 460 -27.11 -9.06 8.08
CA LEU A 460 -26.09 -9.11 7.04
C LEU A 460 -25.30 -10.42 7.18
N LEU A 461 -25.23 -11.19 6.09
CA LEU A 461 -24.51 -12.46 6.04
C LEU A 461 -23.21 -12.29 5.24
N LEU A 462 -22.09 -12.53 5.92
CA LEU A 462 -20.75 -12.56 5.35
C LEU A 462 -20.22 -13.98 5.30
N GLN A 463 -19.33 -14.19 4.33
CA GLN A 463 -18.62 -15.44 4.17
C GLN A 463 -17.11 -15.18 4.06
N HIS A 464 -16.34 -15.84 4.90
CA HIS A 464 -14.90 -15.99 4.74
C HIS A 464 -14.60 -17.37 4.14
N ARG A 465 -13.85 -17.40 3.03
CA ARG A 465 -13.34 -18.65 2.46
C ARG A 465 -11.88 -18.82 2.90
N ALA A 466 -11.62 -19.81 3.74
CA ALA A 466 -10.30 -20.07 4.30
C ALA A 466 -9.36 -20.70 3.26
N PRO A 467 -8.34 -19.99 2.74
CA PRO A 467 -7.33 -20.60 1.89
C PRO A 467 -6.46 -21.51 2.79
N ASN A 468 -6.53 -22.83 2.60
CA ASN A 468 -5.89 -23.87 3.44
C ASN A 468 -6.55 -24.15 4.80
N ASP A 469 -7.86 -23.92 4.94
CA ASP A 469 -8.59 -24.20 6.19
C ASP A 469 -8.03 -23.41 7.41
N TRP A 470 -7.34 -22.30 7.15
CA TRP A 470 -6.92 -21.34 8.17
C TRP A 470 -8.11 -20.52 8.63
N VAL A 471 -8.53 -20.74 9.87
CA VAL A 471 -9.60 -19.99 10.50
C VAL A 471 -9.10 -18.67 11.08
N LEU A 472 -9.97 -17.68 11.13
CA LEU A 472 -9.68 -16.38 11.72
C LEU A 472 -9.53 -16.47 13.24
N GLU A 473 -8.68 -15.61 13.79
CA GLU A 473 -8.48 -15.48 15.24
C GLU A 473 -9.74 -14.88 15.88
N ASP A 474 -10.22 -15.49 16.98
CA ASP A 474 -11.52 -15.17 17.57
C ASP A 474 -11.64 -13.74 18.09
N SER A 475 -10.61 -13.25 18.77
CA SER A 475 -10.65 -11.96 19.46
C SER A 475 -10.63 -10.79 18.49
N GLU A 476 -9.81 -10.85 17.45
CA GLU A 476 -9.70 -9.86 16.39
C GLU A 476 -10.94 -9.87 15.50
N THR A 477 -11.43 -11.06 15.14
CA THR A 477 -12.65 -11.20 14.32
C THR A 477 -13.84 -10.54 14.99
N ARG A 478 -14.06 -10.77 16.29
CA ARG A 478 -15.16 -10.13 17.03
C ARG A 478 -15.04 -8.61 17.07
N GLN A 479 -13.83 -8.08 17.22
CA GLN A 479 -13.61 -6.63 17.24
C GLN A 479 -13.94 -5.98 15.89
N VAL A 480 -13.45 -6.56 14.78
CA VAL A 480 -13.72 -6.03 13.43
C VAL A 480 -15.19 -6.18 13.06
N LEU A 481 -15.82 -7.34 13.36
CA LEU A 481 -17.24 -7.56 13.11
C LEU A 481 -18.14 -6.62 13.93
N GLN A 482 -17.72 -6.22 15.13
CA GLN A 482 -18.47 -5.26 15.92
C GLN A 482 -18.53 -3.89 15.23
N HIS A 483 -17.43 -3.41 14.66
CA HIS A 483 -17.43 -2.16 13.87
C HIS A 483 -18.34 -2.25 12.65
N LEU A 484 -18.36 -3.41 11.98
CA LEU A 484 -19.27 -3.67 10.86
C LEU A 484 -20.74 -3.63 11.30
N ALA A 485 -21.07 -4.28 12.42
CA ALA A 485 -22.43 -4.27 12.97
C ALA A 485 -22.85 -2.85 13.39
N ASP A 486 -21.95 -2.07 13.99
CA ASP A 486 -22.22 -0.68 14.39
C ASP A 486 -22.51 0.23 13.17
N LEU A 487 -21.80 0.04 12.05
CA LEU A 487 -22.06 0.78 10.80
C LEU A 487 -23.30 0.31 10.04
N TRP A 488 -23.60 -0.99 10.09
CA TRP A 488 -24.80 -1.56 9.46
C TRP A 488 -26.07 -1.22 10.25
N GLY A 489 -25.96 -1.20 11.58
CA GLY A 489 -27.04 -0.87 12.51
C GLY A 489 -28.02 -2.02 12.78
N TYR A 490 -27.73 -3.22 12.27
CA TYR A 490 -28.45 -4.48 12.51
C TYR A 490 -27.44 -5.62 12.70
N ASP A 491 -27.93 -6.82 13.00
CA ASP A 491 -27.10 -7.99 13.27
C ASP A 491 -26.26 -8.40 12.06
N VAL A 492 -25.06 -8.92 12.36
CA VAL A 492 -24.10 -9.37 11.38
C VAL A 492 -23.66 -10.79 11.71
N MET A 493 -23.57 -11.65 10.69
CA MET A 493 -23.10 -13.02 10.79
C MET A 493 -21.96 -13.25 9.82
N LEU A 494 -20.85 -13.79 10.32
CA LEU A 494 -19.75 -14.26 9.49
C LEU A 494 -19.67 -15.78 9.57
N GLN A 495 -19.73 -16.44 8.41
CA GLN A 495 -19.50 -17.87 8.26
C GLN A 495 -18.10 -18.10 7.70
N GLU A 496 -17.30 -18.90 8.39
CA GLU A 496 -16.03 -19.39 7.87
C GLU A 496 -16.25 -20.73 7.18
N ILE A 497 -15.84 -20.80 5.93
CA ILE A 497 -16.06 -21.95 5.05
C ILE A 497 -14.72 -22.55 4.65
N ASP A 498 -14.59 -23.86 4.88
CA ASP A 498 -13.42 -24.65 4.53
C ASP A 498 -13.34 -24.95 3.03
N SER A 499 -12.25 -25.60 2.62
CA SER A 499 -12.03 -26.06 1.25
C SER A 499 -13.08 -27.07 0.74
N ALA A 500 -13.83 -27.73 1.63
CA ALA A 500 -14.90 -28.67 1.32
C ALA A 500 -16.30 -28.02 1.31
N GLU A 501 -16.36 -26.68 1.31
CA GLU A 501 -17.58 -25.88 1.35
C GLU A 501 -18.46 -26.09 2.61
N LYS A 502 -17.85 -26.54 3.71
CA LYS A 502 -18.54 -26.68 5.00
C LYS A 502 -18.29 -25.47 5.88
N VAL A 503 -19.34 -25.04 6.58
CA VAL A 503 -19.23 -24.03 7.63
C VAL A 503 -18.51 -24.68 8.82
N VAL A 504 -17.30 -24.20 9.09
CA VAL A 504 -16.47 -24.67 10.21
C VAL A 504 -16.65 -23.82 11.45
N LYS A 505 -16.99 -22.53 11.27
CA LYS A 505 -17.14 -21.58 12.35
C LYS A 505 -18.12 -20.47 12.00
N GLU A 506 -18.83 -19.98 13.00
CA GLU A 506 -19.74 -18.85 12.86
C GLU A 506 -19.44 -17.80 13.93
N HIS A 507 -19.46 -16.54 13.52
CA HIS A 507 -19.34 -15.39 14.40
C HIS A 507 -20.58 -14.51 14.23
N ALA A 508 -21.10 -14.00 15.34
CA ALA A 508 -22.21 -13.05 15.32
C ALA A 508 -21.81 -11.78 16.07
N ALA A 509 -22.21 -10.64 15.53
CA ALA A 509 -22.06 -9.34 16.17
C ALA A 509 -23.40 -8.59 16.11
N HIS A 510 -23.71 -7.89 17.20
CA HIS A 510 -24.93 -7.11 17.36
C HIS A 510 -24.56 -5.63 17.47
N PRO A 511 -25.30 -4.70 16.83
CA PRO A 511 -24.98 -3.28 16.90
C PRO A 511 -25.06 -2.80 18.35
N ARG A 512 -24.06 -2.02 18.79
CA ARG A 512 -24.11 -1.40 20.12
C ARG A 512 -25.22 -0.35 20.15
N GLU A 513 -26.04 -0.36 21.20
CA GLU A 513 -27.04 0.69 21.39
C GLU A 513 -26.35 2.04 21.58
N ILE A 514 -26.65 2.97 20.67
CA ILE A 514 -26.18 4.35 20.78
C ILE A 514 -27.01 5.01 21.87
N LEU A 515 -26.51 4.99 23.11
CA LEU A 515 -27.04 5.85 24.17
C LEU A 515 -26.79 7.31 23.76
N HIS A 516 -27.81 7.95 23.20
CA HIS A 516 -27.81 9.40 23.07
C HIS A 516 -27.82 9.99 24.49
N LYS A 517 -26.98 11.00 24.75
CA LYS A 517 -26.90 11.71 26.05
C LYS A 517 -28.24 12.30 26.54
N GLY A 518 -29.33 12.19 25.77
CA GLY A 518 -30.70 12.54 26.18
C GLY A 518 -31.44 11.47 27.00
N ASP A 519 -31.01 10.20 26.97
CA ASP A 519 -31.73 9.10 27.63
C ASP A 519 -31.22 8.79 29.06
N LEU A 520 -30.28 9.59 29.57
CA LEU A 520 -29.77 9.47 30.95
C LEU A 520 -30.58 10.31 31.96
N PHE A 521 -31.63 11.01 31.51
CA PHE A 521 -32.55 11.79 32.35
C PHE A 521 -34.03 11.51 32.02
N SER A 522 -34.40 10.23 31.90
CA SER A 522 -35.80 9.79 31.99
C SER A 522 -36.03 8.85 33.15
#